data_AF-A0A8R2NN50-F1
#
_entry.id   AF-A0A8R2NN50-F1
#
_cell.length_a   1.000
_cell.length_b   1.000
_cell.length_c   1.000
_cell.angle_alpha   90.00
_cell.angle_beta   90.00
_cell.angle_gamma   90.00
#
_symmetry.space_group_name_H-M   'P 1'
#
loop_
_entity.id
_entity.type
_entity.pdbx_description
1 polymer ?
#
loop_
_entity_poly.entity_id
_entity_poly.type
_entity_poly.pdbx_seq_one_letter_code
_entity_poly.pdbx_strand_id
1 'polypeptide(L)' 'MHLPRRDAGVVALNGLLYVVGGYDGTSSLNSVEFYNPRTNTWTMVTVPMKDARTSARVVAINRPRLFNTCKNS' A
#
# COMPACT_ATOMS: atom_id res chain seq x y z
N MET A 1 -6.64 -12.16 0.98
CA MET A 1 -6.65 -10.97 1.85
C MET A 1 -6.52 -11.50 3.26
N HIS A 2 -5.62 -10.95 4.08
CA HIS A 2 -5.33 -11.51 5.40
C HIS A 2 -6.19 -10.92 6.51
N LEU A 3 -6.54 -9.65 6.38
CA LEU A 3 -7.40 -8.95 7.33
C LEU A 3 -8.66 -8.45 6.62
N PRO A 4 -9.85 -8.54 7.23
CA PRO A 4 -11.00 -7.80 6.74
C PRO A 4 -10.67 -6.30 6.82
N ARG A 5 -11.01 -5.55 5.77
CA ARG A 5 -10.76 -4.10 5.75
C ARG A 5 -11.96 -3.39 5.15
N ARG A 6 -12.48 -2.39 5.85
CA ARG A 6 -13.30 -1.32 5.26
C ARG A 6 -12.55 0.00 5.26
N ASP A 7 -12.97 0.93 4.41
CA ASP A 7 -12.39 2.28 4.31
C ASP A 7 -10.87 2.30 4.06
N ALA A 8 -10.33 1.26 3.44
CA ALA A 8 -8.94 1.19 3.03
C ALA A 8 -8.71 1.95 1.72
N GLY A 9 -7.51 2.49 1.55
CA GLY A 9 -7.07 3.00 0.26
C GLY A 9 -6.61 1.86 -0.65
N VAL A 10 -7.00 1.89 -1.93
CA VAL A 10 -6.59 0.88 -2.92
C VAL A 10 -5.87 1.54 -4.09
N VAL A 11 -4.74 0.98 -4.53
CA VAL A 11 -4.00 1.48 -5.68
C VAL A 11 -3.32 0.36 -6.47
N ALA A 12 -3.35 0.46 -7.80
CA ALA A 12 -2.56 -0.41 -8.67
C ALA A 12 -1.17 0.19 -8.89
N LEU A 13 -0.13 -0.59 -8.64
CA LEU A 13 1.28 -0.18 -8.84
C LEU A 13 2.10 -1.40 -9.29
N ASN A 14 2.86 -1.25 -10.37
CA ASN A 14 3.74 -2.29 -10.93
C ASN A 14 3.03 -3.64 -11.18
N GLY A 15 1.76 -3.61 -11.58
CA GLY A 15 0.96 -4.82 -11.84
C GLY A 15 0.46 -5.55 -10.58
N LEU A 16 0.61 -4.94 -9.41
CA LEU A 16 0.09 -5.43 -8.13
C LEU A 16 -1.00 -4.48 -7.62
N LEU A 17 -1.96 -5.03 -6.87
CA LEU A 17 -3.02 -4.25 -6.24
C LEU A 17 -2.72 -4.08 -4.76
N TYR A 18 -2.37 -2.87 -4.33
CA TYR A 18 -2.08 -2.54 -2.94
C TYR A 18 -3.32 -2.08 -2.20
N VAL A 19 -3.50 -2.55 -0.98
CA VAL A 19 -4.54 -2.15 -0.02
C VAL A 19 -3.85 -1.60 1.23
N VAL A 20 -4.10 -0.33 1.51
CA VAL A 20 -3.36 0.48 2.48
C VAL A 20 -4.29 0.90 3.61
N GLY A 21 -3.94 0.50 4.85
CA GLY A 21 -4.69 0.86 6.05
C GLY A 21 -6.09 0.24 6.09
N GLY A 22 -7.08 1.01 6.54
CA GLY A 22 -8.47 0.60 6.70
C GLY A 22 -8.83 0.30 8.15
N TYR A 23 -10.01 -0.28 8.35
CA TYR A 23 -10.55 -0.68 9.65
C TYR A 23 -10.97 -2.15 9.62
N ASP A 24 -10.55 -2.94 10.59
CA ASP A 24 -10.79 -4.39 10.64
C ASP A 24 -12.08 -4.81 11.38
N GLY A 25 -12.85 -3.84 11.87
CA GLY A 25 -13.98 -4.10 12.76
C GLY A 25 -13.72 -3.67 14.20
N THR A 26 -12.45 -3.62 14.59
CA THR A 26 -12.01 -3.31 15.97
C THR A 26 -11.07 -2.11 16.03
N SER A 27 -10.15 -1.98 15.07
CA SER A 27 -9.08 -1.00 15.09
C SER A 27 -8.76 -0.45 13.70
N SER A 28 -8.19 0.76 13.69
CA SER A 28 -7.59 1.32 12.48
C SER A 28 -6.27 0.62 12.18
N LEU A 29 -6.02 0.31 10.91
CA LEU A 29 -4.85 -0.43 10.48
C LEU A 29 -3.78 0.50 9.94
N ASN A 30 -2.53 0.24 10.31
CA ASN A 30 -1.34 0.79 9.64
C ASN A 30 -0.71 -0.20 8.65
N SER A 31 -1.21 -1.44 8.62
CA SER A 31 -0.70 -2.49 7.76
C SER A 31 -1.09 -2.26 6.30
N VAL A 32 -0.25 -2.77 5.41
CA VAL A 32 -0.46 -2.74 3.96
C VAL A 32 -0.33 -4.16 3.46
N GLU A 33 -1.21 -4.57 2.55
CA GLU A 33 -1.07 -5.83 1.83
C GLU A 33 -1.26 -5.59 0.34
N PHE A 34 -0.67 -6.44 -0.48
CA PHE A 34 -0.87 -6.40 -1.92
C PHE A 34 -1.33 -7.74 -2.46
N TYR A 35 -2.08 -7.70 -3.55
CA TYR A 35 -2.48 -8.85 -4.32
C TYR A 35 -1.64 -8.94 -5.59
N ASN A 36 -1.11 -10.14 -5.83
CA ASN A 36 -0.44 -10.51 -7.07
C ASN A 36 -1.37 -11.38 -7.92
N PRO A 37 -1.90 -10.89 -9.05
CA PRO A 37 -2.82 -11.66 -9.90
C PRO A 37 -2.14 -12.84 -10.61
N ARG A 38 -0.81 -12.83 -10.78
CA ARG A 38 -0.09 -13.93 -11.44
C ARG A 38 0.01 -15.17 -10.54
N THR A 39 0.19 -14.97 -9.25
CA THR A 39 0.28 -16.04 -8.25
C THR A 39 -1.02 -16.26 -7.51
N ASN A 40 -2.01 -15.39 -7.73
CA ASN A 40 -3.28 -15.35 -7.00
C ASN A 40 -3.09 -15.32 -5.48
N THR A 41 -2.09 -14.58 -5.00
CA THR A 41 -1.76 -14.51 -3.58
C THR A 41 -1.86 -13.09 -3.05
N TRP A 42 -2.21 -13.00 -1.78
CA TRP A 42 -2.08 -11.79 -0.99
C TRP A 42 -0.78 -11.86 -0.21
N THR A 43 -0.14 -10.72 0.04
CA THR A 43 1.11 -10.66 0.81
C THR A 43 1.16 -9.38 1.62
N MET A 44 1.54 -9.49 2.89
CA MET A 44 1.73 -8.33 3.77
C MET A 44 3.04 -7.63 3.41
N VAL A 45 2.99 -6.30 3.36
CA VAL A 45 4.20 -5.47 3.27
C VAL A 45 4.89 -5.50 4.63
N THR A 46 6.21 -5.70 4.63
CA THR A 46 7.03 -5.87 5.85
C THR A 46 7.13 -4.60 6.68
N VAL A 47 7.21 -3.43 6.02
CA VAL A 47 7.26 -2.12 6.67
C VAL A 47 5.86 -1.50 6.63
N PRO A 48 5.16 -1.36 7.78
CA PRO A 48 3.85 -0.74 7.84
C PRO A 48 3.94 0.79 7.71
N MET A 49 2.79 1.45 7.62
CA MET A 49 2.71 2.89 7.79
C MET A 49 3.08 3.27 9.23
N LYS A 50 3.64 4.48 9.41
CA LYS A 50 3.95 5.04 10.73
C LYS A 50 2.70 5.14 11.62
N ASP A 51 1.60 5.59 11.03
CA ASP A 51 0.32 5.80 11.71
C ASP A 51 -0.78 4.98 11.03
N ALA A 52 -1.71 4.47 11.84
CA ALA A 52 -2.91 3.81 11.33
C ALA A 52 -3.83 4.83 10.64
N ARG A 53 -4.45 4.42 9.53
CA ARG A 53 -5.30 5.31 8.73
C ARG A 53 -6.56 4.60 8.26
N THR A 54 -7.70 5.28 8.37
CA THR A 54 -8.99 4.92 7.79
C THR A 54 -9.44 6.04 6.84
N SER A 55 -10.33 5.72 5.90
CA SER A 55 -10.81 6.65 4.86
C SER A 55 -9.68 7.26 4.02
N ALA A 56 -8.57 6.54 3.87
CA ALA A 56 -7.40 7.02 3.14
C ALA A 56 -7.68 7.09 1.64
N ARG A 57 -7.33 8.22 1.01
CA ARG A 57 -7.19 8.31 -0.46
C ARG A 57 -5.73 8.07 -0.80
N VAL A 58 -5.48 7.15 -1.74
CA VAL A 58 -4.14 6.75 -2.15
C VAL A 58 -3.94 7.03 -3.64
N VAL A 59 -2.73 7.47 -3.98
CA VAL A 59 -2.29 7.64 -5.36
C VAL A 59 -0.89 7.06 -5.49
N ALA A 60 -0.64 6.33 -6.57
CA ALA A 60 0.68 5.82 -6.90
C ALA A 60 1.34 6.80 -7.87
N ILE A 61 2.52 7.28 -7.50
CA ILE A 61 3.35 8.12 -8.37
C ILE A 61 4.58 7.29 -8.70
N ASN A 62 4.68 6.87 -9.96
CA ASN A 62 5.94 6.34 -10.46
C ASN A 62 6.95 7.48 -10.44
N ARG A 63 8.08 7.29 -9.75
CA ARG A 63 9.17 8.28 -9.79
C ARG A 63 9.51 8.54 -11.26
N PRO A 64 9.40 9.78 -11.75
CA PRO A 64 9.90 10.13 -13.07
C PRO A 64 11.39 9.80 -13.11
N ARG A 65 11.89 9.30 -14.26
CA ARG A 65 13.31 9.00 -14.50
C ARG A 65 14.27 10.21 -14.36
N LEU A 66 13.78 11.37 -13.89
CA LEU A 66 14.49 12.63 -13.84
C LEU A 66 15.12 12.97 -12.47
N PHE A 67 14.90 12.17 -11.42
CA PHE A 67 15.60 12.36 -10.14
C PHE A 67 17.00 11.71 -10.11
N ASN A 68 17.76 11.87 -11.20
CA ASN A 68 19.18 11.54 -11.30
C ASN A 68 20.06 12.81 -11.32
N THR A 69 19.88 13.70 -10.35
CA THR A 69 20.85 14.75 -9.99
C THR A 69 20.55 15.09 -8.53
N CYS A 70 21.40 14.88 -7.54
CA CYS A 70 22.86 14.96 -7.51
C CYS A 70 23.42 13.81 -6.65
N LYS A 71 24.39 13.06 -7.15
CA LYS A 71 25.38 12.47 -6.26
C LYS A 71 26.31 13.62 -5.85
N ASN A 72 26.37 13.88 -4.56
CA ASN A 72 27.29 14.86 -3.98
C ASN A 72 28.73 14.50 -4.39
N SER A 73 29.42 15.51 -4.91
CA SER A 73 30.88 15.65 -4.95
C SER A 73 31.51 15.46 -3.58
#